data_AF-A0A536UYN4-F1
#
_entry.id   AF-A0A536UYN4-F1
#
_cell.length_a   1.000
_cell.length_b   1.000
_cell.length_c   1.000
_cell.angle_alpha   90.00
_cell.angle_beta   90.00
_cell.angle_gamma   90.00
#
_symmetry.space_group_name_H-M   'P 1'
#
loop_
_entity.id
_entity.type
_entity.pdbx_description
1 polymer ?
#
loop_
_entity_poly.entity_id
_entity_poly.type
_entity_poly.pdbx_seq_one_letter_code
_entity_poly.pdbx_strand_id
1 'polypeptide(L)'
;MVICRYLAIIALAASTLFGISSVEARRESTAALAPIAAAELPKEARMTLARIHDNGPFPYERDGIAFGNREGLLPPKPRGYYHEYTVKTPGSRGRGARRIVCGGETTTLAECYYSDDHYQSFKSIRP
;
A
#
# COMPACT_ATOMS: atom_id res chain seq x y z
N MET A 1 -40.23 -14.16 66.22
CA MET A 1 -39.65 -14.60 67.51
C MET A 1 -39.27 -16.06 67.28
N VAL A 2 -38.03 -16.53 67.12
CA VAL A 2 -36.70 -16.04 67.48
C VAL A 2 -35.70 -16.56 66.42
N ILE A 3 -34.68 -15.74 66.18
CA ILE A 3 -33.54 -15.88 65.26
C ILE A 3 -32.46 -16.80 65.87
N CYS A 4 -31.77 -17.61 65.04
CA CYS A 4 -30.47 -18.24 65.34
C CYS A 4 -29.83 -18.62 63.96
N ARG A 5 -29.01 -17.84 63.23
CA ARG A 5 -27.66 -17.27 63.47
C ARG A 5 -26.70 -18.38 63.95
N TYR A 6 -25.71 -18.90 63.21
CA TYR A 6 -24.64 -18.32 62.36
C TYR A 6 -23.85 -19.56 61.78
N LEU A 7 -23.42 -19.68 60.52
CA LEU A 7 -22.13 -19.23 59.93
C LEU A 7 -21.84 -20.04 58.64
N ALA A 8 -21.03 -19.44 57.75
CA ALA A 8 -20.22 -20.07 56.70
C ALA A 8 -21.00 -20.53 55.43
N ILE A 9 -20.56 -20.34 54.18
CA ILE A 9 -19.22 -20.21 53.60
C ILE A 9 -19.33 -19.30 52.36
N ILE A 10 -18.40 -18.35 52.21
CA ILE A 10 -18.14 -17.63 50.95
C ILE A 10 -17.50 -18.62 49.98
N ALA A 11 -18.16 -18.92 48.87
CA ALA A 11 -17.53 -19.64 47.75
C ALA A 11 -17.51 -18.74 46.52
N LEU A 12 -16.37 -18.09 46.34
CA LEU A 12 -15.93 -17.39 45.15
C LEU A 12 -15.82 -18.42 44.01
N ALA A 13 -16.67 -18.34 42.98
CA ALA A 13 -16.48 -19.09 41.75
C ALA A 13 -15.93 -18.15 40.68
N ALA A 14 -14.62 -18.26 40.46
CA ALA A 14 -13.87 -17.54 39.45
C ALA A 14 -14.04 -18.17 38.06
N SER A 15 -13.99 -17.29 37.06
CA SER A 15 -13.43 -17.47 35.71
C SER A 15 -14.06 -18.46 34.71
N THR A 16 -14.58 -17.91 33.60
CA THR A 16 -14.18 -18.33 32.24
C THR A 16 -14.10 -17.11 31.31
N LEU A 17 -12.87 -16.59 31.16
CA LEU A 17 -12.23 -16.05 29.96
C LEU A 17 -13.17 -15.66 28.79
N PHE A 18 -13.54 -14.39 28.71
CA PHE A 18 -13.97 -13.80 27.43
C PHE A 18 -12.73 -13.63 26.53
N GLY A 19 -12.86 -14.14 25.31
CA GLY A 19 -11.78 -14.41 24.38
C GLY A 19 -10.81 -13.25 24.17
N ILE A 20 -9.53 -13.60 24.17
CA ILE A 20 -8.45 -12.74 23.73
C ILE A 20 -8.73 -12.42 22.25
N SER A 21 -9.15 -11.19 21.97
CA SER A 21 -9.18 -10.64 20.62
C SER A 21 -7.75 -10.59 20.09
N SER A 22 -7.30 -11.71 19.51
CA SER A 22 -6.12 -11.72 18.65
C SER A 22 -6.56 -11.19 17.30
N VAL A 23 -6.86 -9.89 17.23
CA VAL A 23 -6.69 -9.14 15.97
C VAL A 23 -5.19 -8.91 15.86
N GLU A 24 -4.45 -10.01 15.69
CA GLU A 24 -3.03 -9.96 15.38
C GLU A 24 -2.96 -9.22 14.05
N ALA A 25 -2.31 -8.08 14.10
CA ALA A 25 -2.27 -7.12 13.03
C ALA A 25 -1.90 -7.83 11.72
N ARG A 26 -2.78 -7.72 10.72
CA ARG A 26 -2.39 -7.87 9.32
C ARG A 26 -1.52 -6.66 8.92
N ARG A 27 -0.46 -6.40 9.68
CA ARG A 27 0.59 -5.44 9.33
C ARG A 27 1.75 -6.22 8.75
N GLU A 28 2.12 -5.78 7.55
CA GLU A 28 3.38 -6.06 6.87
C GLU A 28 3.74 -7.52 6.62
N SER A 29 3.28 -8.03 5.48
CA SER A 29 4.16 -8.88 4.68
C SER A 29 4.01 -8.64 3.19
N THR A 30 4.01 -7.37 2.78
CA THR A 30 4.87 -7.01 1.65
C THR A 30 6.23 -6.75 2.28
N ALA A 31 7.22 -7.59 2.02
CA ALA A 31 8.60 -7.31 2.43
C ALA A 31 8.91 -5.83 2.11
N ALA A 32 9.52 -5.11 3.06
CA ALA A 32 9.71 -3.67 2.96
C ALA A 32 10.30 -3.31 1.58
N LEU A 33 9.50 -2.65 0.74
CA LEU A 33 9.90 -2.30 -0.62
C LEU A 33 11.15 -1.44 -0.56
N ALA A 34 12.15 -1.75 -1.41
CA ALA A 34 13.38 -0.99 -1.46
C ALA A 34 13.07 0.49 -1.74
N PRO A 35 13.56 1.43 -0.91
CA PRO A 35 13.32 2.85 -1.15
C PRO A 35 14.17 3.36 -2.33
N ILE A 36 13.68 4.38 -3.02
CA ILE A 36 14.44 5.19 -3.98
C ILE A 36 14.03 6.65 -3.82
N ALA A 37 15.00 7.56 -3.73
CA ALA A 37 14.66 8.98 -3.69
C ALA A 37 14.14 9.45 -5.05
N ALA A 38 13.16 10.36 -5.06
CA ALA A 38 12.59 10.91 -6.29
C ALA A 38 13.66 11.55 -7.18
N ALA A 39 14.69 12.15 -6.57
CA ALA A 39 15.85 12.72 -7.27
C ALA A 39 16.72 11.67 -7.98
N GLU A 40 16.77 10.43 -7.48
CA GLU A 40 17.60 9.33 -8.02
C GLU A 40 16.92 8.57 -9.16
N LEU A 41 15.60 8.75 -9.33
CA LEU A 41 14.86 8.15 -10.43
C LEU A 41 15.43 8.58 -11.78
N PRO A 42 15.32 7.74 -12.84
CA PRO A 42 15.64 8.17 -14.20
C PRO A 42 14.91 9.46 -14.59
N LYS A 43 15.51 10.26 -15.47
CA LYS A 43 14.95 11.55 -15.90
C LYS A 43 13.50 11.42 -16.37
N GLU A 44 13.20 10.39 -17.15
CA GLU A 44 11.86 10.13 -17.68
C GLU A 44 10.85 9.82 -16.58
N ALA A 45 11.26 9.12 -15.51
CA ALA A 45 10.40 8.83 -14.37
C ALA A 45 10.08 10.10 -13.58
N ARG A 46 11.06 10.98 -13.37
CA ARG A 46 10.82 12.29 -12.73
C ARG A 46 9.86 13.16 -13.55
N MET A 47 9.97 13.13 -14.88
CA MET A 47 9.00 13.82 -15.75
C MET A 47 7.59 13.22 -15.65
N THR A 48 7.48 11.89 -15.52
CA THR A 48 6.17 11.25 -15.27
C THR A 48 5.61 11.64 -13.91
N LEU A 49 6.42 11.74 -12.85
CA LEU A 49 5.98 12.23 -11.54
C LEU A 49 5.44 13.66 -11.59
N ALA A 50 6.09 14.56 -12.33
CA ALA A 50 5.59 15.92 -12.50
C ALA A 50 4.21 15.94 -13.17
N ARG A 51 4.01 15.14 -14.23
CA ARG A 51 2.69 15.02 -14.87
C ARG A 51 1.63 14.40 -13.97
N ILE A 52 2.01 13.43 -13.15
CA ILE A 52 1.14 12.80 -12.15
C ILE A 52 0.66 13.87 -11.17
N HIS A 53 1.58 14.67 -10.62
CA HIS A 53 1.27 15.80 -9.73
C HIS A 53 0.34 16.82 -10.41
N ASP A 54 0.60 17.16 -11.67
CA ASP A 54 -0.19 18.16 -12.43
C ASP A 54 -1.48 17.57 -13.03
N ASN A 55 -1.76 16.29 -12.78
CA ASN A 55 -2.89 15.53 -13.35
C ASN A 55 -2.94 15.55 -14.90
N GLY A 56 -1.77 15.42 -15.53
CA GLY A 56 -1.60 15.30 -16.97
C GLY A 56 -1.05 16.57 -17.65
N PRO A 57 -1.11 16.65 -19.00
CA PRO A 57 -1.61 15.63 -19.92
C PRO A 57 -0.70 14.39 -19.95
N PHE A 58 -1.31 13.20 -20.09
CA PHE A 58 -0.58 11.94 -20.17
C PHE A 58 -0.34 11.49 -21.62
N PRO A 59 0.89 11.04 -21.97
CA PRO A 59 1.24 10.75 -23.35
C PRO A 59 0.75 9.39 -23.88
N TYR A 60 0.33 8.47 -23.01
CA TYR A 60 -0.14 7.14 -23.42
C TYR A 60 -1.59 6.90 -22.97
N GLU A 61 -2.38 6.25 -23.82
CA GLU A 61 -3.81 5.97 -23.58
C GLU A 61 -4.10 5.16 -22.31
N ARG A 62 -3.10 4.42 -21.82
CA ARG A 62 -3.21 3.56 -20.64
C ARG A 62 -2.74 4.25 -19.36
N ASP A 63 -2.24 5.48 -19.44
CA ASP A 63 -1.80 6.22 -18.27
C ASP A 63 -3.01 6.69 -17.45
N GLY A 64 -2.96 6.48 -16.13
CA GLY A 64 -4.03 6.82 -15.21
C GLY A 64 -5.13 5.78 -15.07
N ILE A 65 -5.01 4.60 -15.71
CA ILE A 65 -5.96 3.50 -15.48
C ILE A 65 -5.67 2.80 -14.15
N ALA A 66 -6.68 2.12 -13.61
CA ALA A 66 -6.53 1.34 -12.39
C ALA A 66 -5.50 0.20 -12.52
N PHE A 67 -4.56 0.15 -11.57
CA PHE A 67 -3.61 -0.95 -11.38
C PHE A 67 -4.17 -1.95 -10.36
N GLY A 68 -4.21 -3.22 -10.74
CA GLY A 68 -4.93 -4.25 -9.97
C GLY A 68 -4.19 -4.80 -8.76
N ASN A 69 -2.86 -4.65 -8.68
CA ASN A 69 -2.00 -5.25 -7.65
C ASN A 69 -2.33 -6.74 -7.39
N ARG A 70 -2.48 -7.56 -8.45
CA ARG A 70 -2.97 -8.94 -8.34
C ARG A 70 -1.95 -9.87 -7.68
N GLU A 71 -0.68 -9.58 -7.96
CA GLU A 71 0.50 -10.26 -7.43
C GLU A 71 0.80 -9.85 -5.99
N GLY A 72 0.12 -8.80 -5.47
CA GLY A 72 0.25 -8.36 -4.08
C GLY A 72 1.61 -7.78 -3.73
N LEU A 73 2.35 -7.25 -4.70
CA LEU A 73 3.68 -6.65 -4.50
C LEU A 73 3.61 -5.27 -3.82
N LEU A 74 2.48 -4.58 -3.94
CA LEU A 74 2.21 -3.33 -3.21
C LEU A 74 1.31 -3.60 -1.99
N PRO A 75 1.30 -2.71 -0.99
CA PRO A 75 0.41 -2.86 0.17
C PRO A 75 -1.05 -3.12 -0.23
N PRO A 76 -1.77 -3.99 0.49
CA PRO A 76 -3.15 -4.33 0.15
C PRO A 76 -4.07 -3.12 0.38
N LYS A 77 -4.75 -2.67 -0.68
CA LYS A 77 -5.70 -1.56 -0.68
C LYS A 77 -6.97 -1.95 -1.48
N PRO A 78 -8.09 -1.23 -1.34
CA PRO A 78 -9.30 -1.49 -2.13
C PRO A 78 -9.06 -1.42 -3.65
N ARG A 79 -9.94 -2.03 -4.44
CA ARG A 79 -9.88 -1.94 -5.91
C ARG A 79 -9.99 -0.49 -6.37
N GLY A 80 -9.25 -0.14 -7.42
CA GLY A 80 -9.22 1.23 -7.96
C GLY A 80 -8.36 2.20 -7.14
N TYR A 81 -7.71 1.73 -6.08
CA TYR A 81 -6.84 2.59 -5.27
C TYR A 81 -5.56 3.01 -6.01
N TYR A 82 -4.95 2.07 -6.73
CA TYR A 82 -3.72 2.29 -7.47
C TYR A 82 -3.99 2.60 -8.93
N HIS A 83 -3.18 3.47 -9.52
CA HIS A 83 -3.22 3.82 -10.94
C HIS A 83 -1.82 3.71 -11.57
N GLU A 84 -1.74 3.22 -12.80
CA GLU A 84 -0.47 3.04 -13.52
C GLU A 84 -0.17 4.16 -14.50
N TYR A 85 1.11 4.49 -14.62
CA TYR A 85 1.62 5.50 -15.54
C TYR A 85 2.88 4.99 -16.23
N THR A 86 2.98 5.25 -17.53
CA THR A 86 4.11 4.84 -18.34
C THR A 86 5.31 5.74 -18.08
N VAL A 87 6.47 5.12 -17.85
CA VAL A 87 7.75 5.82 -17.90
C VAL A 87 8.40 5.50 -19.25
N LYS A 88 8.62 6.54 -20.06
CA LYS A 88 9.23 6.36 -21.38
C LYS A 88 10.61 5.71 -21.23
N THR A 89 10.85 4.67 -22.01
CA THR A 89 12.20 4.08 -22.15
C THR A 89 12.86 4.68 -23.38
N PRO A 90 14.00 5.40 -23.26
CA PRO A 90 14.70 5.94 -24.41
C PRO A 90 15.00 4.87 -25.47
N GLY A 91 14.77 5.19 -26.75
CA GLY A 91 14.96 4.27 -27.87
C GLY A 91 13.85 3.22 -28.05
N SER A 92 12.94 3.05 -27.10
CA SER A 92 11.78 2.15 -27.27
C SER A 92 10.79 2.72 -28.29
N ARG A 93 10.33 1.86 -29.21
CA ARG A 93 9.22 2.17 -30.15
C ARG A 93 7.84 2.07 -29.50
N GLY A 94 7.73 1.32 -28.40
CA GLY A 94 6.50 1.18 -27.61
C GLY A 94 6.60 1.82 -26.23
N ARG A 95 5.67 1.48 -25.34
CA ARG A 95 5.63 1.95 -23.94
C ARG A 95 6.87 1.55 -23.11
N GLY A 96 7.55 0.47 -23.48
CA GLY A 96 8.64 -0.11 -22.69
C GLY A 96 8.15 -0.79 -21.41
N ALA A 97 9.07 -1.22 -20.55
CA ALA A 97 8.78 -1.97 -19.32
C ALA A 97 8.58 -1.07 -18.08
N ARG A 98 9.10 0.17 -18.11
CA ARG A 98 9.16 1.04 -16.93
C ARG A 98 7.81 1.67 -16.60
N ARG A 99 7.45 1.70 -15.32
CA ARG A 99 6.14 2.17 -14.83
C ARG A 99 6.29 2.90 -13.51
N ILE A 100 5.38 3.84 -13.27
CA ILE A 100 5.09 4.36 -11.94
C ILE A 100 3.66 3.94 -11.59
N VAL A 101 3.47 3.48 -10.36
CA VAL A 101 2.16 3.18 -9.80
C VAL A 101 1.97 4.07 -8.59
N CYS A 102 0.93 4.91 -8.59
CA CYS A 102 0.59 5.76 -7.46
C CYS A 102 -0.76 5.34 -6.88
N GLY A 103 -0.88 5.37 -5.55
CA GLY A 103 -2.12 5.14 -4.82
C GLY A 103 -2.63 6.41 -4.16
N GLY A 104 -3.92 6.44 -3.85
CA GLY A 104 -4.54 7.55 -3.13
C GLY A 104 -4.58 8.85 -3.95
N GLU A 105 -4.43 9.99 -3.29
CA GLU A 105 -4.41 11.28 -3.96
C GLU A 105 -3.09 11.48 -4.71
N THR A 106 -3.19 11.56 -6.03
CA THR A 106 -2.08 11.65 -7.00
C THR A 106 -1.15 12.85 -6.78
N THR A 107 -1.58 13.86 -6.02
CA THR A 107 -0.80 15.03 -5.61
C THR A 107 0.28 14.69 -4.57
N THR A 108 0.16 13.56 -3.88
CA THR A 108 1.14 13.11 -2.87
C THR A 108 2.03 12.00 -3.43
N LEU A 109 3.35 12.19 -3.36
CA LEU A 109 4.31 11.14 -3.73
C LEU A 109 4.42 10.02 -2.67
N ALA A 110 3.74 10.18 -1.53
CA ALA A 110 3.84 9.30 -0.37
C ALA A 110 3.45 7.85 -0.67
N GLU A 111 2.59 7.64 -1.67
CA GLU A 111 2.15 6.29 -2.09
C GLU A 111 2.45 6.03 -3.58
N CYS A 112 3.60 6.48 -4.06
CA CYS A 112 4.09 6.17 -5.40
C CYS A 112 5.24 5.13 -5.40
N TYR A 113 5.22 4.27 -6.42
CA TYR A 113 6.14 3.14 -6.57
C TYR A 113 6.68 3.11 -7.99
N TYR A 114 7.96 2.76 -8.14
CA TYR A 114 8.63 2.64 -9.43
C TYR A 114 8.93 1.17 -9.74
N SER A 115 8.64 0.75 -10.97
CA SER A 115 9.07 -0.53 -11.53
C SER A 115 9.86 -0.26 -12.81
N ASP A 116 11.02 -0.88 -12.95
CA ASP A 116 11.85 -0.86 -14.16
C ASP A 116 11.71 -2.14 -15.01
N ASP A 117 10.89 -3.09 -14.56
CA ASP A 117 10.84 -4.48 -15.03
C ASP A 117 9.41 -4.99 -15.33
N HIS A 118 8.47 -4.08 -15.60
CA HIS A 118 7.07 -4.40 -15.94
C HIS A 118 6.32 -5.14 -14.81
N TYR A 119 6.33 -4.54 -13.63
CA TYR A 119 5.63 -4.99 -12.42
C TYR A 119 6.18 -6.28 -11.78
N GLN A 120 7.39 -6.71 -12.14
CA GLN A 120 8.02 -7.87 -11.48
C GLN A 120 8.60 -7.49 -10.12
N SER A 121 9.04 -6.24 -9.96
CA SER A 121 9.48 -5.67 -8.69
C SER A 121 9.11 -4.19 -8.57
N PHE A 122 9.14 -3.68 -7.34
CA PHE A 122 8.84 -2.29 -7.04
C PHE A 122 9.84 -1.69 -6.06
N LYS A 123 10.09 -0.39 -6.26
CA LYS A 123 10.78 0.48 -5.31
C LYS A 123 9.81 1.53 -4.80
N SER A 124 9.80 1.79 -3.49
CA SER A 124 8.99 2.87 -2.89
C SER A 124 9.67 4.21 -3.15
N ILE A 125 8.97 5.12 -3.83
CA ILE A 125 9.49 6.45 -4.13
C ILE A 125 9.39 7.30 -2.86
N ARG A 126 10.49 7.94 -2.48
CA ARG A 126 10.55 8.87 -1.35
C ARG A 126 10.75 10.30 -1.88
N PRO A 127 10.10 11.32 -1.29
CA PRO A 127 10.31 12.73 -1.64
C PRO A 127 11.78 13.14 -1.63
#